data_AF-A0A484NPM8-F1
#
_entry.id   AF-A0A484NPM8-F1
#
_cell.length_a   1.000
_cell.length_b   1.000
_cell.length_c   1.000
_cell.angle_alpha   90.00
_cell.angle_beta   90.00
_cell.angle_gamma   90.00
#
_symmetry.space_group_name_H-M   'P 1'
#
loop_
_entity.id
_entity.type
_entity.pdbx_description
1 polymer ?
#
loop_
_entity_poly.entity_id
_entity_poly.type
_entity_poly.pdbx_seq_one_letter_code
_entity_poly.pdbx_strand_id
1 'polypeptide(L)' 'MQPLSAADPIGISSMSSRYDFDTIKVITNDFACEIGSGGFGCVYKGKLPTGEEVDVKRLSETSQQGVEEFINEVES' A
#
# COMPACT_ATOMS: atom_id res chain seq x y z
N MET A 1 -27.86 23.04 26.53
CA MET A 1 -28.01 21.61 26.20
C MET A 1 -27.39 21.38 24.84
N GLN A 2 -26.20 20.79 24.79
CA GLN A 2 -25.55 20.35 23.55
C GLN A 2 -25.90 18.88 23.33
N PRO A 3 -26.25 18.43 22.11
CA PRO A 3 -26.36 17.00 21.86
C PRO A 3 -24.97 16.36 21.86
N LEU A 4 -24.86 15.28 22.63
CA LEU A 4 -23.74 14.34 22.65
C LEU A 4 -23.62 13.73 21.25
N SER A 5 -22.57 14.10 20.51
CA SER A 5 -22.21 13.45 19.25
C SER A 5 -21.97 11.98 19.53
N ALA A 6 -22.78 11.11 18.91
CA ALA A 6 -22.56 9.67 18.96
C ALA A 6 -21.12 9.39 18.55
N ALA A 7 -20.38 8.74 19.43
CA ALA A 7 -19.03 8.30 19.15
C ALA A 7 -19.04 7.42 17.91
N ASP A 8 -18.22 7.75 16.91
CA ASP A 8 -17.86 6.81 15.86
C ASP A 8 -17.22 5.59 16.54
N PRO A 9 -17.80 4.39 16.43
CA PRO A 9 -17.27 3.21 17.08
C PRO A 9 -16.01 2.79 16.32
N ILE A 10 -14.85 3.08 16.92
CA ILE A 10 -13.52 2.66 16.48
C ILE A 10 -13.17 3.23 15.09
N GLY A 11 -12.72 4.48 15.09
CA GLY A 11 -12.02 5.06 13.95
C GLY A 11 -10.67 4.36 13.73
N ILE A 12 -10.69 3.18 13.12
CA ILE A 12 -9.55 2.69 12.34
C ILE A 12 -9.58 3.48 11.04
N SER A 13 -9.31 4.78 11.12
CA SER A 13 -8.97 5.56 9.93
C SER A 13 -7.68 4.91 9.44
N SER A 14 -7.79 4.12 8.37
CA SER A 14 -6.67 3.50 7.66
C SER A 14 -5.50 4.48 7.69
N MET A 15 -4.43 4.15 8.44
CA MET A 15 -3.24 4.99 8.54
C MET A 15 -2.48 4.90 7.22
N SER A 16 -3.06 5.44 6.15
CA SER A 16 -2.50 5.48 4.82
C SER A 16 -1.34 6.46 4.82
N SER A 17 -0.13 5.92 5.00
CA SER A 17 1.11 6.66 4.86
C SER A 17 1.49 6.66 3.38
N ARG A 18 1.60 7.84 2.77
CA ARG A 18 2.10 7.94 1.39
C ARG A 18 3.62 7.94 1.39
N TYR A 19 4.20 7.19 0.48
CA TYR A 19 5.63 7.14 0.24
C TYR A 19 5.93 7.54 -1.20
N ASP A 20 6.96 8.36 -1.39
CA ASP A 20 7.48 8.66 -2.73
C ASP A 20 8.08 7.41 -3.38
N PHE A 21 8.03 7.34 -4.71
CA PHE A 21 8.56 6.21 -5.47
C PHE A 21 10.05 5.94 -5.18
N ASP A 22 10.86 6.99 -5.03
CA ASP A 22 12.27 6.86 -4.66
C ASP A 22 12.44 6.19 -3.28
N THR A 23 11.57 6.50 -2.31
CA THR A 23 11.57 5.83 -1.01
C THR A 23 11.25 4.36 -1.18
N ILE A 24 10.24 4.01 -1.96
CA ILE A 24 9.88 2.62 -2.28
C ILE A 24 11.04 1.88 -2.96
N LYS A 25 11.74 2.54 -3.88
CA LYS A 25 12.91 2.01 -4.57
C LYS A 25 14.05 1.72 -3.59
N VAL A 26 14.31 2.61 -2.65
CA VAL A 26 15.35 2.42 -1.63
C VAL A 26 15.01 1.26 -0.70
N ILE A 27 13.78 1.20 -0.15
CA ILE A 27 13.42 0.16 0.82
C ILE A 27 13.35 -1.23 0.19
N THR A 28 13.13 -1.34 -1.13
CA THR A 28 13.12 -2.60 -1.88
C THR A 28 14.47 -2.95 -2.53
N ASN A 29 15.51 -2.15 -2.29
CA ASN A 29 16.82 -2.28 -2.95
C ASN A 29 16.68 -2.35 -4.49
N ASP A 30 15.97 -1.38 -5.06
CA ASP A 30 15.61 -1.30 -6.47
C ASP A 30 14.84 -2.54 -6.97
N PHE A 31 13.83 -2.97 -6.19
CA PHE A 31 12.99 -4.14 -6.52
C PHE A 31 13.80 -5.44 -6.72
N ALA A 32 14.90 -5.63 -5.99
CA ALA A 32 15.83 -6.74 -6.21
C ALA A 32 15.32 -8.13 -5.79
N CYS A 33 14.35 -8.21 -4.88
CA CYS A 33 13.85 -9.47 -4.34
C CYS A 33 12.34 -9.57 -4.57
N GLU A 34 11.94 -10.21 -5.67
CA GLU A 34 10.56 -10.59 -5.92
C GLU A 34 10.20 -11.82 -5.08
N ILE A 35 9.09 -11.73 -4.35
CA ILE A 35 8.56 -12.79 -3.49
C ILE A 35 7.24 -13.37 -4.01
N GLY A 36 6.67 -12.77 -5.05
CA GLY A 36 5.48 -13.29 -5.72
C GLY A 36 5.11 -12.49 -6.95
N SER A 37 4.36 -13.11 -7.86
CA SER A 37 3.84 -12.49 -9.08
C SER A 37 2.43 -12.97 -9.36
N GLY A 38 1.57 -12.11 -9.91
CA GLY A 38 0.24 -12.47 -10.37
C GLY A 38 -0.31 -11.50 -11.43
N GLY A 39 -1.59 -11.63 -11.76
CA GLY A 39 -2.25 -10.76 -12.77
C GLY A 39 -2.26 -9.27 -12.43
N PHE A 40 -1.97 -8.94 -11.17
CA PHE A 40 -1.90 -7.57 -10.64
C PHE A 40 -0.47 -7.05 -10.50
N GLY A 41 0.53 -7.77 -11.01
CA GLY A 41 1.95 -7.37 -10.94
C GLY A 41 2.77 -8.19 -9.96
N CYS A 42 3.94 -7.65 -9.61
CA CYS A 42 4.96 -8.33 -8.80
C CYS A 42 4.98 -7.78 -7.37
N VAL A 43 5.23 -8.64 -6.41
CA VAL A 43 5.40 -8.31 -4.98
C VAL A 43 6.88 -8.44 -4.63
N TYR A 44 7.43 -7.40 -4.03
CA TYR A 44 8.84 -7.32 -3.66
C TYR A 44 9.00 -7.19 -2.16
N LYS A 45 10.04 -7.80 -1.62
CA LYS A 45 10.40 -7.61 -0.22
C LYS A 45 11.06 -6.25 -0.02
N GLY A 46 10.62 -5.50 0.99
CA GLY A 46 11.20 -4.24 1.40
C GLY A 46 11.46 -4.15 2.91
N LYS A 47 12.25 -3.17 3.32
CA LYS A 47 12.53 -2.87 4.73
C LYS A 47 12.50 -1.37 4.98
N LEU A 48 11.60 -0.93 5.85
CA LEU A 48 11.49 0.47 6.25
C LEU A 48 12.72 0.90 7.07
N PRO A 49 13.03 2.22 7.16
CA PRO A 49 14.10 2.73 8.02
C PRO A 49 13.92 2.37 9.50
N THR A 50 12.69 2.13 9.93
CA THR A 50 12.35 1.65 11.28
C THR A 50 12.78 0.21 11.54
N GLY A 51 13.16 -0.53 10.49
CA GLY A 51 13.53 -1.93 10.54
C GLY A 51 12.39 -2.91 10.26
N GLU A 52 11.17 -2.41 10.09
CA GLU A 52 9.98 -3.19 9.75
C GLU A 52 10.07 -3.75 8.33
N GLU A 53 9.75 -5.04 8.17
CA GLU A 53 9.67 -5.69 6.86
C GLU A 53 8.30 -5.45 6.23
N VAL A 54 8.28 -5.14 4.94
CA VAL A 54 7.06 -4.84 4.19
C VAL A 54 7.06 -5.55 2.85
N ASP A 55 5.87 -5.87 2.35
CA ASP A 55 5.66 -6.42 1.02
C ASP A 55 5.16 -5.31 0.08
N VAL A 56 5.95 -5.00 -0.95
CA VAL A 56 5.67 -3.93 -1.91
C VAL A 56 5.11 -4.52 -3.19
N LYS A 57 3.80 -4.36 -3.40
CA LYS A 57 3.13 -4.76 -4.65
C LYS A 57 3.28 -3.65 -5.70
N ARG A 58 4.01 -3.93 -6.77
CA ARG A 58 4.15 -3.06 -7.95
C ARG A 58 3.18 -3.53 -9.04
N LEU A 59 2.20 -2.69 -9.33
CA LEU A 59 1.26 -2.94 -10.41
C LEU A 59 1.95 -2.80 -11.78
N SER A 60 1.62 -3.67 -12.72
CA SER A 60 2.11 -3.56 -14.10
C SER A 60 1.22 -2.62 -14.91
N GLU A 61 1.82 -1.72 -15.70
CA GLU A 61 1.10 -0.80 -16.60
C GLU A 61 0.26 -1.55 -17.66
N THR A 62 0.58 -2.82 -17.93
CA THR A 62 -0.11 -3.65 -18.91
C THR A 62 -1.32 -4.40 -18.35
N SER A 63 -1.62 -4.31 -17.04
CA SER A 63 -2.82 -4.93 -16.50
C SER A 63 -4.04 -4.10 -16.91
N GLN A 64 -4.79 -4.61 -17.88
CA GLN A 64 -5.95 -3.96 -18.50
C GLN A 64 -7.12 -3.70 -17.52
N GLN A 65 -6.98 -4.12 -16.26
CA GLN A 65 -7.93 -3.91 -15.16
C GLN A 65 -7.34 -3.05 -14.00
N GLY A 66 -6.03 -2.81 -14.00
CA GLY A 66 -5.29 -2.55 -12.76
C GLY A 66 -5.35 -1.14 -12.16
N VAL A 67 -5.65 -0.09 -12.94
CA VAL A 67 -5.69 1.28 -12.37
C VAL A 67 -7.00 1.56 -11.65
N GLU A 68 -8.14 1.15 -12.24
CA GLU A 68 -9.46 1.33 -11.61
C GLU A 68 -9.69 0.35 -10.45
N GLU A 69 -9.26 -0.91 -10.57
CA GLU A 69 -9.37 -1.87 -9.47
C GLU A 69 -8.46 -1.52 -8.28
N PHE A 70 -7.34 -0.82 -8.52
CA PHE A 70 -6.44 -0.37 -7.45
C PHE A 70 -7.04 0.73 -6.57
N ILE A 71 -7.74 1.69 -7.16
CA ILE A 71 -8.42 2.76 -6.41
C ILE A 71 -9.44 2.15 -5.45
N ASN A 72 -10.05 1.03 -5.84
CA ASN A 72 -11.03 0.32 -5.04
C ASN A 72 -10.42 -0.41 -3.81
N GLU A 73 -9.13 -0.76 -3.83
CA GLU A 73 -8.43 -1.41 -2.70
C GLU A 73 -7.85 -0.41 -1.69
N VAL A 74 -7.52 0.82 -2.09
CA VAL A 74 -6.96 1.84 -1.16
C VAL A 74 -8.04 2.47 -0.26
N GLU A 75 -9.32 2.41 -0.67
CA GLU A 75 -10.45 3.02 0.03
C GLU A 75 -11.44 2.05 0.70
N SER A 76 -11.26 0.73 0.60
CA SER A 76 -12.15 -0.27 1.23
C SER A 76 -11.63 -0.78 2.59
#